data_AF-M0AQU5-F1
#
_entry.id   AF-M0AQU5-F1
#
_cell.length_a   1.000
_cell.length_b   1.000
_cell.length_c   1.000
_cell.angle_alpha   90.00
_cell.angle_beta   90.00
_cell.angle_gamma   90.00
#
_symmetry.space_group_name_H-M   'P 1'
#
loop_
_entity.id
_entity.type
_entity.pdbx_description
1 polymer ?
#
loop_
_entity_poly.entity_id
_entity_poly.type
_entity_poly.pdbx_seq_one_letter_code
_entity_poly.pdbx_strand_id
1 'polypeptide(L)'
;MANTSCGEPPTANNLTANDYTPRSCAYRMVEQHFPALEGERVQYSGDTWELTGKIDIKQNGDLIHATAHTPDRVRGSTSLLGFTLENSPASLNPGNPGELTGELEQTDAGYELVVHRPHGTTRYKLNNLRSA
;
A
#
# COMPACT_ATOMS: atom_id res chain seq x y z
N MET A 1 31.59 12.75 -13.64
CA MET A 1 30.32 12.97 -14.39
C MET A 1 29.77 11.59 -14.74
N ALA A 2 28.49 11.35 -14.39
CA ALA A 2 27.54 10.31 -14.84
C ALA A 2 27.87 8.78 -14.81
N ASN A 3 26.93 8.07 -14.16
CA ASN A 3 26.21 6.84 -14.56
C ASN A 3 26.68 5.40 -14.21
N THR A 4 25.82 4.78 -13.39
CA THR A 4 25.14 3.46 -13.56
C THR A 4 25.96 2.17 -13.50
N SER A 5 25.65 1.30 -12.52
CA SER A 5 24.99 0.00 -12.76
C SER A 5 24.98 -0.86 -11.49
N CYS A 6 23.88 -1.58 -11.27
CA CYS A 6 23.72 -2.61 -10.26
C CYS A 6 24.93 -3.57 -10.27
N GLY A 7 25.54 -3.78 -9.10
CA GLY A 7 26.66 -4.70 -8.94
C GLY A 7 26.26 -6.14 -9.28
N GLU A 8 27.15 -6.81 -10.01
CA GLU A 8 27.07 -8.22 -10.39
C GLU A 8 26.95 -9.15 -9.16
N PRO A 9 26.23 -10.28 -9.26
CA PRO A 9 26.18 -11.28 -8.19
C PRO A 9 27.52 -12.03 -8.06
N PRO A 10 27.95 -12.38 -6.83
CA PRO A 10 29.18 -13.12 -6.63
C PRO A 10 29.07 -14.56 -7.17
N THR A 11 30.16 -15.03 -7.78
CA THR A 11 30.31 -16.35 -8.39
C THR A 11 30.13 -17.47 -7.36
N ALA A 12 29.27 -18.43 -7.68
CA ALA A 12 28.90 -19.55 -6.84
C ALA A 12 30.09 -20.50 -6.58
N ASN A 13 30.66 -20.47 -5.38
CA ASN A 13 31.41 -21.57 -4.77
C ASN A 13 31.38 -21.39 -3.24
N ASN A 14 30.80 -22.36 -2.53
CA ASN A 14 30.60 -22.45 -1.07
C ASN A 14 29.33 -21.83 -0.46
N LEU A 15 28.15 -22.34 -0.83
CA LEU A 15 26.97 -22.19 0.03
C LEU A 15 26.23 -23.53 0.15
N THR A 16 26.07 -23.98 1.39
CA THR A 16 25.16 -25.05 1.80
C THR A 16 23.71 -24.69 1.41
N ALA A 17 22.90 -25.71 1.16
CA ALA A 17 21.59 -25.63 0.49
C ALA A 17 20.46 -24.88 1.22
N ASN A 18 20.76 -23.92 2.12
CA ASN A 18 19.75 -23.13 2.85
C ASN A 18 19.78 -21.62 2.57
N ASP A 19 20.65 -21.10 1.69
CA ASP A 19 20.81 -19.65 1.46
C ASP A 19 20.48 -19.16 0.04
N TYR A 20 19.81 -19.98 -0.77
CA TYR A 20 19.29 -19.56 -2.08
C TYR A 20 17.78 -19.40 -2.06
N THR A 21 17.31 -18.31 -1.45
CA THR A 21 16.14 -17.65 -2.02
C THR A 21 16.65 -16.62 -3.03
N PRO A 22 16.25 -16.68 -4.31
CA PRO A 22 16.55 -15.58 -5.20
C PRO A 22 15.98 -14.31 -4.56
N ARG A 23 16.83 -13.31 -4.31
CA ARG A 23 16.43 -11.95 -3.92
C ARG A 23 15.65 -11.35 -5.08
N SER A 24 14.42 -11.80 -5.24
CA SER A 24 13.36 -11.04 -5.87
C SER A 24 13.44 -9.65 -5.26
N CYS A 25 13.42 -8.61 -6.08
CA CYS A 25 12.99 -7.28 -5.69
C CYS A 25 11.49 -7.34 -5.30
N ALA A 26 11.10 -8.31 -4.49
CA ALA A 26 9.78 -8.53 -3.98
C ALA A 26 9.43 -7.26 -3.23
N TYR A 27 8.53 -6.51 -3.84
CA TYR A 27 7.62 -5.56 -3.23
C TYR A 27 7.38 -5.92 -1.77
N ARG A 28 8.21 -5.40 -0.87
CA ARG A 28 8.01 -5.61 0.56
C ARG A 28 6.88 -4.66 0.93
N MET A 29 5.70 -5.22 1.14
CA MET A 29 4.60 -4.50 1.73
C MET A 29 4.76 -4.54 3.26
N VAL A 30 4.43 -3.44 3.92
CA VAL A 30 4.40 -3.33 5.39
C VAL A 30 2.94 -3.15 5.77
N GLU A 31 2.43 -4.11 6.54
CA GLU A 31 1.07 -4.04 7.08
C GLU A 31 1.01 -3.01 8.20
N GLN A 32 -0.01 -2.17 8.14
CA GLN A 32 -0.35 -1.16 9.12
C GLN A 32 -1.86 -1.20 9.38
N HIS A 33 -2.27 -0.78 10.58
CA HIS A 33 -3.67 -0.67 10.92
C HIS A 33 -4.05 0.78 11.19
N PHE A 34 -5.09 1.26 10.50
CA PHE A 34 -5.68 2.60 10.66
C PHE A 34 -7.13 2.45 11.16
N PRO A 35 -7.35 2.52 12.48
CA PRO A 35 -8.68 2.32 13.07
C PRO A 35 -9.74 3.31 12.58
N ALA A 36 -9.33 4.54 12.24
CA ALA A 36 -10.24 5.57 11.72
C ALA A 36 -10.85 5.22 10.35
N LEU A 37 -10.30 4.23 9.65
CA LEU A 37 -10.83 3.76 8.38
C LEU A 37 -11.75 2.54 8.53
N GLU A 38 -11.87 1.96 9.72
CA GLU A 38 -12.75 0.81 9.91
C GLU A 38 -14.22 1.22 9.76
N GLY A 39 -14.94 0.56 8.85
CA GLY A 39 -16.34 0.89 8.54
C GLY A 39 -16.52 2.02 7.53
N GLU A 40 -15.45 2.68 7.08
CA GLU A 40 -15.53 3.71 6.05
C GLU A 40 -15.95 3.13 4.71
N ARG A 41 -16.83 3.83 3.99
CA ARG A 41 -17.47 3.32 2.77
C ARG A 41 -17.00 4.04 1.52
N VAL A 42 -16.55 3.25 0.55
CA VAL A 42 -16.04 3.68 -0.75
C VAL A 42 -16.93 3.11 -1.84
N GLN A 43 -17.39 3.96 -2.76
CA GLN A 43 -17.99 3.49 -4.01
C GLN A 43 -16.92 3.38 -5.09
N TYR A 44 -16.72 2.18 -5.62
CA TYR A 44 -15.74 1.94 -6.67
C TYR A 44 -16.17 0.80 -7.60
N SER A 45 -15.97 1.01 -8.90
CA SER A 45 -16.35 0.03 -9.94
C SER A 45 -17.84 -0.38 -9.90
N GLY A 46 -18.72 0.49 -9.38
CA GLY A 46 -20.16 0.22 -9.28
C GLY A 46 -20.58 -0.59 -8.04
N ASP A 47 -19.64 -0.98 -7.18
CA ASP A 47 -19.91 -1.65 -5.90
C ASP A 47 -19.56 -0.73 -4.72
N THR A 48 -20.23 -0.96 -3.58
CA THR A 48 -19.89 -0.34 -2.29
C THR A 48 -18.95 -1.26 -1.53
N TRP A 49 -17.84 -0.69 -1.05
CA TRP A 49 -16.80 -1.37 -0.28
C TRP A 49 -16.66 -0.72 1.08
N GLU A 50 -16.67 -1.53 2.13
CA GLU A 50 -16.44 -1.11 3.51
C GLU A 50 -14.99 -1.48 3.89
N LEU A 51 -14.23 -0.47 4.29
CA LEU A 51 -12.82 -0.60 4.68
C LEU A 51 -12.70 -1.30 6.04
N THR A 52 -11.71 -2.19 6.19
CA THR A 52 -11.46 -2.89 7.47
C THR A 52 -10.40 -2.22 8.34
N GLY A 53 -9.85 -1.08 7.88
CA GLY A 53 -8.70 -0.42 8.51
C GLY A 53 -7.36 -1.15 8.35
N LYS A 54 -7.31 -2.33 7.72
CA LYS A 54 -6.04 -3.02 7.38
C LYS A 54 -5.44 -2.44 6.10
N ILE A 55 -4.24 -1.88 6.22
CA ILE A 55 -3.56 -1.14 5.18
C ILE A 55 -2.18 -1.74 4.91
N ASP A 56 -1.91 -2.17 3.68
CA ASP A 56 -0.59 -2.60 3.24
C ASP A 56 0.10 -1.48 2.47
N ILE A 57 1.24 -1.03 2.97
CA ILE A 57 2.02 0.06 2.38
C ILE A 57 3.24 -0.53 1.69
N LYS A 58 3.43 -0.22 0.41
CA LYS A 58 4.66 -0.59 -0.30
C LYS A 58 5.85 0.13 0.32
N GLN A 59 7.00 -0.54 0.45
CA GLN A 59 8.19 0.01 1.13
C GLN A 59 8.66 1.37 0.61
N ASN A 60 8.43 1.69 -0.67
CA ASN A 60 8.80 2.99 -1.24
C ASN A 60 7.78 4.11 -0.92
N GLY A 61 6.60 3.73 -0.42
CA GLY A 61 5.52 4.63 -0.05
C GLY A 61 4.66 5.10 -1.20
N ASP A 62 4.79 4.54 -2.41
CA ASP A 62 4.05 5.03 -3.59
C ASP A 62 2.66 4.38 -3.75
N LEU A 63 2.45 3.24 -3.08
CA LEU A 63 1.24 2.43 -3.21
C LEU A 63 0.78 1.97 -1.83
N ILE A 64 -0.51 2.11 -1.61
CA ILE A 64 -1.23 1.62 -0.45
C ILE A 64 -2.35 0.69 -0.92
N HIS A 65 -2.51 -0.45 -0.27
CA HIS A 65 -3.68 -1.30 -0.42
C HIS A 65 -4.51 -1.27 0.85
N ALA A 66 -5.77 -0.88 0.75
CA ALA A 66 -6.72 -1.02 1.84
C ALA A 66 -7.54 -2.29 1.66
N THR A 67 -7.60 -3.12 2.69
CA THR A 67 -8.52 -4.26 2.71
C THR A 67 -9.94 -3.75 2.88
N ALA A 68 -10.85 -4.25 2.05
CA ALA A 68 -12.25 -3.88 2.07
C ALA A 68 -13.14 -5.09 1.78
N HIS A 69 -14.40 -5.03 2.21
CA HIS A 69 -15.41 -6.03 1.88
C HIS A 69 -16.69 -5.38 1.38
N THR A 70 -17.48 -6.10 0.58
CA THR A 70 -18.83 -5.66 0.21
C THR A 70 -19.80 -5.91 1.37
N PRO A 71 -20.44 -4.89 1.97
CA PRO A 71 -21.33 -5.07 3.13
C PRO A 71 -22.64 -5.78 2.76
N ASP A 72 -23.16 -5.57 1.55
CA ASP A 72 -24.48 -6.07 1.13
C ASP A 72 -24.47 -7.49 0.51
N ARG A 73 -23.31 -8.16 0.41
CA ARG A 73 -23.23 -9.51 -0.18
C ARG A 73 -23.20 -10.58 0.91
N VAL A 74 -24.13 -11.53 0.83
CA VAL A 74 -24.29 -12.69 1.75
C VAL A 74 -23.01 -13.53 1.90
N ARG A 75 -22.13 -13.51 0.90
CA ARG A 75 -20.82 -14.15 0.91
C ARG A 75 -19.70 -13.12 0.73
N GLY A 76 -19.77 -12.03 1.51
CA GLY A 76 -18.94 -10.81 1.45
C GLY A 76 -17.62 -11.02 0.72
N SER A 77 -17.49 -10.37 -0.44
CA SER A 77 -16.25 -10.45 -1.22
C SER A 77 -15.23 -9.54 -0.57
N THR A 78 -14.07 -10.08 -0.20
CA THR A 78 -12.93 -9.29 0.25
C THR A 78 -12.11 -8.87 -0.96
N SER A 79 -11.64 -7.63 -0.97
CA SER A 79 -10.77 -7.09 -2.02
C SER A 79 -9.82 -6.05 -1.46
N LEU A 80 -8.79 -5.74 -2.24
CA LEU A 80 -7.79 -4.72 -1.95
C LEU A 80 -8.05 -3.51 -2.83
N LEU A 81 -8.39 -2.39 -2.21
CA LEU A 81 -8.48 -1.08 -2.87
C LEU A 81 -7.09 -0.46 -2.95
N GLY A 82 -6.62 -0.21 -4.17
CA GLY A 82 -5.31 0.36 -4.44
C GLY A 82 -5.34 1.87 -4.52
N PHE A 83 -4.52 2.52 -3.70
CA PHE A 83 -4.32 3.96 -3.68
C PHE A 83 -2.88 4.30 -4.06
N THR A 84 -2.69 5.16 -5.06
CA THR A 84 -1.35 5.56 -5.52
C THR A 84 -1.07 7.03 -5.29
N LEU A 85 0.19 7.31 -4.99
CA LEU A 85 0.69 8.67 -4.82
C LEU A 85 0.65 9.41 -6.17
N GLU A 86 -0.02 10.56 -6.23
CA GLU A 86 -0.07 11.37 -7.46
C GLU A 86 1.19 12.20 -7.69
N ASN A 87 1.78 12.75 -6.62
CA ASN A 87 2.95 13.64 -6.70
C ASN A 87 4.09 13.09 -5.82
N SER A 88 5.07 12.42 -6.44
CA SER A 88 6.33 11.98 -5.80
C SER A 88 7.37 13.12 -5.86
N PRO A 89 8.19 13.38 -4.82
CA PRO A 89 8.98 12.38 -4.10
C PRO A 89 8.70 12.36 -2.60
N ALA A 90 7.43 12.26 -2.19
CA ALA A 90 7.12 12.01 -0.79
C ALA A 90 7.25 10.50 -0.50
N SER A 91 8.48 9.99 -0.43
CA SER A 91 8.69 8.62 0.05
C SER A 91 8.10 8.52 1.46
N LEU A 92 7.06 7.70 1.62
CA LEU A 92 6.72 7.16 2.92
C LEU A 92 7.90 6.22 3.25
N ASN A 93 8.61 6.44 4.36
CA ASN A 93 9.64 5.52 4.83
C ASN A 93 9.02 4.61 5.90
N PRO A 94 8.36 3.51 5.53
CA PRO A 94 7.71 2.61 6.47
C PRO A 94 8.73 1.78 7.29
N GLY A 95 10.04 1.93 7.05
CA GLY A 95 11.08 1.32 7.89
C GLY A 95 11.12 1.90 9.32
N ASN A 96 10.46 3.04 9.55
CA ASN A 96 10.13 3.56 10.87
C ASN A 96 8.68 4.08 10.82
N PRO A 97 7.67 3.20 10.97
CA PRO A 97 6.28 3.58 10.70
C PRO A 97 5.86 4.75 11.60
N GLY A 98 6.33 4.84 12.85
CA GLY A 98 5.87 5.88 13.76
C GLY A 98 4.35 5.87 13.91
N GLU A 99 3.79 6.95 14.47
CA GLU A 99 2.35 7.15 14.56
C GLU A 99 1.81 7.63 13.21
N LEU A 100 1.50 6.68 12.30
CA LEU A 100 0.73 6.96 11.10
C LEU A 100 -0.76 6.91 11.43
N THR A 101 -1.49 7.92 10.98
CA THR A 101 -2.96 7.87 10.93
C THR A 101 -3.42 8.06 9.49
N GLY A 102 -4.61 7.54 9.19
CA GLY A 102 -5.19 7.58 7.86
C GLY A 102 -6.65 8.00 7.91
N GLU A 103 -7.05 8.84 6.97
CA GLU A 103 -8.42 9.32 6.78
C GLU A 103 -8.82 9.19 5.31
N LEU A 104 -10.10 8.92 5.07
CA LEU A 104 -10.65 8.82 3.72
C LEU A 104 -11.38 10.12 3.38
N GLU A 105 -10.93 10.80 2.32
CA GLU A 105 -11.58 12.01 1.81
C GLU A 105 -12.27 11.69 0.47
N GLN A 106 -13.54 12.10 0.34
CA GLN A 106 -14.24 12.10 -0.94
C GLN A 106 -14.01 13.44 -1.66
N THR A 107 -13.65 13.37 -2.93
CA THR A 107 -13.35 14.50 -3.81
C THR A 107 -14.16 14.41 -5.10
N ASP A 108 -14.12 15.46 -5.92
CA ASP A 108 -14.74 15.45 -7.26
C ASP A 108 -14.12 14.40 -8.20
N ALA A 109 -12.87 13.99 -7.94
CA ALA A 109 -12.14 13.01 -8.72
C ALA A 109 -12.33 11.56 -8.23
N GLY A 110 -13.07 11.34 -7.14
CA GLY A 110 -13.23 10.05 -6.49
C GLY A 110 -12.76 10.09 -5.03
N TYR A 111 -12.09 9.04 -4.57
CA TYR A 111 -11.64 8.93 -3.18
C TYR A 111 -10.13 9.10 -3.06
N GLU A 112 -9.71 9.81 -2.01
CA GLU A 112 -8.32 9.98 -1.63
C GLU A 112 -8.09 9.44 -0.21
N LEU A 113 -7.04 8.64 -0.04
CA LEU A 113 -6.54 8.25 1.28
C LEU A 113 -5.49 9.27 1.71
N VAL A 114 -5.78 9.97 2.81
CA VAL A 114 -4.91 10.97 3.42
C VAL A 114 -4.16 10.33 4.57
N VAL A 115 -2.84 10.22 4.43
CA VAL A 115 -1.96 9.66 5.46
C VAL A 115 -1.22 10.80 6.17
N HIS A 116 -1.45 10.91 7.47
CA HIS A 116 -0.81 11.89 8.33
C HIS A 116 0.43 11.29 8.97
N ARG A 117 1.48 12.11 9.03
CA ARG A 117 2.77 11.83 9.66
C ARG A 117 3.11 12.99 10.60
N PRO A 118 3.99 12.78 11.59
CA PRO A 118 4.41 13.84 12.51
C PRO A 118 4.91 15.13 11.83
N HIS A 119 5.39 15.04 10.59
CA HIS A 119 5.99 16.16 9.86
C HIS A 119 5.35 16.43 8.49
N GLY A 120 4.17 15.86 8.21
CA GLY A 120 3.47 16.17 6.96
C GLY A 120 2.34 15.22 6.61
N THR A 121 1.64 15.56 5.54
CA THR A 121 0.49 14.82 5.04
C THR A 121 0.74 14.37 3.61
N THR A 122 0.24 13.18 3.27
CA THR A 122 0.40 12.57 1.94
C THR A 122 -0.97 12.12 1.45
N ARG A 123 -1.27 12.36 0.19
CA ARG A 123 -2.55 11.97 -0.41
C ARG A 123 -2.35 10.92 -1.49
N TYR A 124 -3.17 9.89 -1.43
CA TYR A 124 -3.14 8.77 -2.36
C TYR A 124 -4.50 8.65 -3.05
N LYS A 125 -4.52 8.63 -4.37
CA LYS A 125 -5.76 8.51 -5.13
C LYS A 125 -6.15 7.06 -5.32
N LEU A 126 -7.42 6.74 -5.08
CA LEU A 126 -7.99 5.45 -5.40
C LEU A 126 -7.94 5.23 -6.93
N ASN A 127 -7.28 4.16 -7.36
CA ASN A 127 -7.07 3.92 -8.80
C ASN A 127 -7.29 2.47 -9.24
N ASN A 128 -7.46 1.54 -8.30
CA ASN A 128 -7.57 0.13 -8.64
C ASN A 128 -8.33 -0.65 -7.56
N LEU A 129 -8.88 -1.77 -7.97
CA LEU A 129 -9.47 -2.80 -7.13
C LEU A 129 -8.83 -4.13 -7.54
N ARG A 130 -8.29 -4.85 -6.57
CA ARG A 130 -7.77 -6.22 -6.77
C ARG A 130 -8.54 -7.19 -5.90
N SER A 131 -8.85 -8.36 -6.45
CA SER A 131 -9.31 -9.48 -5.64
C SER A 131 -8.23 -9.81 -4.61
N ALA A 132 -8.62 -9.90 -3.33
CA ALA A 132 -7.73 -10.26 -2.23
C ALA A 132 -7.29 -11.73 -2.32
#